data_AF-A0A137QTJ4-F1
#
_entry.id   AF-A0A137QTJ4-F1
#
_cell.length_a   1.000
_cell.length_b   1.000
_cell.length_c   1.000
_cell.angle_alpha   90.00
_cell.angle_beta   90.00
_cell.angle_gamma   90.00
#
_symmetry.space_group_name_H-M   'P 1'
#
loop_
_entity.id
_entity.type
_entity.pdbx_description
1 polymer ?
#
loop_
_entity_poly.entity_id
_entity_poly.type
_entity_poly.pdbx_seq_one_letter_code
_entity_poly.pdbx_strand_id
1 'polypeptide(L)'
;MPSSTVVSSPGKILVAGGYLVLDPAYSGAVISTSSRFYTVVQAAATAGPNTLRVRSPQFENAVWDYSVRADGEAVIEPSLNNLSKNKFVHLAIEKTIKLGIELRGASAIQEAVSRGLDIAIVGDNDFYSQRATLASLGLPRTLDSLKKITPFVNTGVNLSDVHKTGLGSSAALITSLVSALLVQLSVLPASTLSEANFEVDGAGKGNGEGRRLAHNLAQYVHCLAQGKVGSGFDVSAAVFGSHLYTRFDPVVLQPLMDDATAKNQALLPVLSPSNPSWNYSVELFKLPPLTRIMLADVDAGSDTPLLVGKVLKWRKENSVEGDFRPPFAMKYFF
;
A
#
# COMPACT_ATOMS: atom_id res chain seq x y z
N MET A 1 -16.41 -9.10 24.04
CA MET A 1 -16.77 -8.29 22.87
C MET A 1 -15.95 -8.80 21.69
N PRO A 2 -16.53 -9.04 20.49
CA PRO A 2 -15.71 -9.28 19.30
C PRO A 2 -14.81 -8.05 19.07
N SER A 3 -13.50 -8.26 18.93
CA SER A 3 -12.57 -7.16 18.67
C SER A 3 -12.73 -6.69 17.22
N SER A 4 -12.95 -5.38 17.06
CA SER A 4 -12.89 -4.71 15.76
C SER A 4 -11.52 -4.08 15.62
N THR A 5 -10.85 -4.32 14.49
CA THR A 5 -9.60 -3.65 14.13
C THR A 5 -9.86 -2.62 13.05
N VAL A 6 -9.36 -1.41 13.23
CA VAL A 6 -9.40 -0.36 12.21
C VAL A 6 -7.98 0.15 12.01
N VAL A 7 -7.49 0.06 10.79
CA VAL A 7 -6.19 0.63 10.39
C VAL A 7 -6.41 1.56 9.22
N SER A 8 -5.66 2.67 9.21
CA SER A 8 -5.70 3.60 8.08
C SER A 8 -4.30 3.93 7.57
N SER A 9 -4.20 4.14 6.26
CA SER A 9 -2.96 4.50 5.58
C SER A 9 -3.18 5.73 4.69
N PRO A 10 -2.31 6.74 4.75
CA PRO A 10 -2.45 7.93 3.92
C PRO A 10 -2.13 7.63 2.45
N GLY A 11 -2.64 8.48 1.56
CA GLY A 11 -2.14 8.61 0.20
C GLY A 11 -0.79 9.32 0.17
N LYS A 12 -0.28 9.56 -1.04
CA LYS A 12 1.07 10.10 -1.26
C LYS A 12 1.13 11.12 -2.39
N ILE A 13 2.15 11.97 -2.34
CA ILE A 13 2.60 12.85 -3.42
C ILE A 13 4.14 12.82 -3.45
N LEU A 14 4.73 12.57 -4.61
CA LEU A 14 6.17 12.76 -4.81
C LEU A 14 6.40 14.21 -5.25
N VAL A 15 6.97 15.03 -4.37
CA VAL A 15 7.16 16.47 -4.62
C VAL A 15 8.53 16.80 -5.23
N ALA A 16 9.53 15.94 -5.01
CA ALA A 16 10.84 16.02 -5.66
C ALA A 16 11.43 14.62 -5.91
N GLY A 17 12.32 14.51 -6.89
CA GLY A 17 12.99 13.26 -7.29
C GLY A 17 12.48 12.69 -8.61
N GLY A 18 11.18 12.78 -8.91
CA GLY A 18 10.63 12.32 -10.20
C GLY A 18 11.04 10.88 -10.53
N TYR A 19 11.60 10.65 -11.72
CA TYR A 19 12.12 9.32 -12.11
C TYR A 19 13.45 8.94 -11.45
N LEU A 20 14.16 9.87 -10.80
CA LEU A 20 15.43 9.58 -10.11
C LEU A 20 15.23 8.61 -8.95
N VAL A 21 14.04 8.61 -8.32
CA VAL A 21 13.68 7.68 -7.25
C VAL A 21 13.68 6.21 -7.70
N LEU A 22 13.80 5.94 -9.00
CA LEU A 22 14.01 4.60 -9.55
C LEU A 22 15.45 4.12 -9.42
N ASP A 23 16.38 4.95 -8.99
CA ASP A 23 17.79 4.60 -8.82
C ASP A 23 18.19 4.83 -7.35
N PRO A 24 18.76 3.83 -6.65
CA PRO A 24 19.11 3.93 -5.24
C PRO A 24 20.16 5.02 -4.94
N ALA A 25 20.82 5.59 -5.95
CA ALA A 25 21.71 6.73 -5.77
C ALA A 25 20.98 8.05 -5.45
N TYR A 26 19.66 8.13 -5.66
CA TYR A 26 18.89 9.36 -5.45
C TYR A 26 17.71 9.16 -4.52
N SER A 27 17.48 10.17 -3.68
CA SER A 27 16.30 10.24 -2.83
C SER A 27 15.17 11.03 -3.48
N GLY A 28 13.93 10.67 -3.17
CA GLY A 28 12.73 11.44 -3.49
C GLY A 28 12.12 12.06 -2.24
N ALA A 29 11.60 13.28 -2.34
CA ALA A 29 10.83 13.89 -1.26
C ALA A 29 9.35 13.50 -1.43
N VAL A 30 8.80 12.78 -0.45
CA VAL A 30 7.44 12.25 -0.49
C VAL A 30 6.63 12.84 0.65
N ILE A 31 5.46 13.37 0.31
CA ILE A 31 4.51 13.93 1.27
C ILE A 31 3.29 13.03 1.32
N SER A 32 2.95 12.59 2.52
CA SER A 32 1.71 11.85 2.77
C SER A 32 0.51 12.81 2.74
N THR A 33 -0.57 12.43 2.07
CA THR A 33 -1.78 13.25 2.01
C THR A 33 -2.59 13.16 3.31
N SER A 34 -3.46 14.14 3.54
CA SER A 34 -4.48 14.03 4.59
C SER A 34 -5.54 12.97 4.28
N SER A 35 -5.76 12.67 3.00
CA SER A 35 -6.68 11.62 2.54
C SER A 35 -6.13 10.23 2.84
N ARG A 36 -6.98 9.33 3.33
CA ARG A 36 -6.61 8.00 3.83
C ARG A 36 -7.50 6.88 3.28
N PHE A 37 -6.91 5.70 3.17
CA PHE A 37 -7.64 4.45 3.12
C PHE A 37 -7.84 3.91 4.52
N TYR A 38 -8.96 3.25 4.76
CA TYR A 38 -9.34 2.60 5.99
C TYR A 38 -9.68 1.15 5.68
N THR A 39 -9.11 0.23 6.46
CA THR A 39 -9.53 -1.16 6.52
C THR A 39 -10.14 -1.40 7.89
N VAL A 40 -11.39 -1.86 7.89
CA VAL A 40 -12.13 -2.29 9.09
C VAL A 40 -12.24 -3.80 9.04
N VAL A 41 -11.81 -4.48 10.09
CA VAL A 41 -11.91 -5.94 10.24
C VAL A 41 -12.72 -6.26 11.48
N GLN A 42 -13.72 -7.12 11.30
CA GLN A 42 -14.63 -7.56 12.35
C GLN A 42 -14.86 -9.07 12.22
N ALA A 43 -15.35 -9.70 13.29
CA ALA A 43 -15.83 -11.07 13.19
C ALA A 43 -17.02 -11.11 12.22
N ALA A 44 -17.01 -12.06 11.28
CA ALA A 44 -18.11 -12.19 10.34
C ALA A 44 -19.33 -12.78 11.05
N ALA A 45 -20.31 -11.95 11.42
CA ALA A 45 -21.56 -12.44 11.99
C ALA A 45 -22.39 -13.26 10.98
N THR A 46 -22.19 -13.01 9.68
CA THR A 46 -23.01 -13.57 8.59
C THR A 46 -22.25 -14.42 7.57
N ALA A 47 -20.92 -14.39 7.59
CA ALA A 47 -20.13 -15.29 6.74
C ALA A 47 -19.92 -16.60 7.52
N GLY A 48 -20.03 -17.73 6.85
CA GLY A 48 -19.87 -19.04 7.47
C GLY A 48 -18.48 -19.21 8.12
N PRO A 49 -18.27 -20.32 8.86
CA PRO A 49 -16.97 -20.62 9.43
C PRO A 49 -15.88 -20.60 8.34
N ASN A 50 -14.66 -20.22 8.71
CA ASN A 50 -13.51 -20.19 7.79
C ASN A 50 -13.75 -19.37 6.51
N THR A 51 -14.55 -18.30 6.59
CA THR A 51 -14.85 -17.44 5.45
C THR A 51 -14.38 -16.01 5.69
N LEU A 52 -13.67 -15.42 4.72
CA LEU A 52 -13.28 -14.03 4.71
C LEU A 52 -14.12 -13.28 3.67
N ARG A 53 -14.93 -12.34 4.12
CA ARG A 53 -15.73 -11.47 3.25
C ARG A 53 -15.05 -10.11 3.15
N VAL A 54 -14.59 -9.74 1.96
CA VAL A 54 -14.00 -8.41 1.71
C VAL A 54 -14.96 -7.57 0.88
N ARG A 55 -15.21 -6.33 1.30
CA ARG A 55 -16.16 -5.41 0.67
C ARG A 55 -15.51 -4.04 0.46
N SER A 56 -15.67 -3.49 -0.74
CA SER A 56 -15.35 -2.10 -1.04
C SER A 56 -16.63 -1.37 -1.46
N PRO A 57 -17.42 -0.86 -0.50
CA PRO A 57 -18.79 -0.37 -0.73
C PRO A 57 -18.87 0.86 -1.66
N GLN A 58 -17.74 1.49 -1.97
CA GLN A 58 -17.66 2.61 -2.91
C GLN A 58 -17.79 2.20 -4.38
N PHE A 59 -17.81 0.90 -4.68
CA PHE A 59 -17.83 0.36 -6.03
C PHE A 59 -18.94 -0.67 -6.21
N GLU A 60 -19.43 -0.77 -7.43
CA GLU A 60 -20.32 -1.84 -7.84
C GLU A 60 -19.57 -3.18 -7.85
N ASN A 61 -20.27 -4.25 -7.48
CA ASN A 61 -19.78 -5.63 -7.56
C ASN A 61 -18.43 -5.90 -6.85
N ALA A 62 -18.08 -5.06 -5.88
CA ALA A 62 -16.82 -5.12 -5.14
C ALA A 62 -16.99 -5.81 -3.78
N VAL A 63 -17.54 -7.02 -3.83
CA VAL A 63 -17.63 -7.95 -2.70
C VAL A 63 -16.98 -9.25 -3.13
N TRP A 64 -16.04 -9.71 -2.32
CA TRP A 64 -15.25 -10.92 -2.57
C TRP A 64 -15.26 -11.81 -1.33
N ASP A 65 -15.87 -12.99 -1.46
CA ASP A 65 -15.82 -14.03 -0.45
C ASP A 65 -14.68 -15.00 -0.76
N TYR A 66 -13.94 -15.38 0.28
CA TYR A 66 -12.85 -16.35 0.22
C TYR A 66 -13.04 -17.43 1.30
N SER A 67 -12.85 -18.69 0.95
CA SER A 67 -12.61 -19.74 1.95
C SER A 67 -11.15 -19.66 2.41
N VAL A 68 -10.91 -19.88 3.70
CA VAL A 68 -9.57 -19.87 4.28
C VAL A 68 -9.29 -21.16 5.01
N ARG A 69 -8.13 -21.75 4.72
CA ARG A 69 -7.56 -22.87 5.47
C ARG A 69 -6.11 -22.56 5.81
N ALA A 70 -5.74 -22.77 7.06
CA ALA A 70 -4.44 -22.44 7.64
C ALA A 70 -3.84 -23.64 8.40
N ASP A 71 -4.01 -24.86 7.87
CA ASP A 71 -3.58 -26.13 8.46
C ASP A 71 -2.18 -26.56 7.96
N GLY A 72 -1.19 -25.72 8.21
CA GLY A 72 0.21 -25.91 7.81
C GLY A 72 0.60 -25.03 6.64
N GLU A 73 -0.33 -24.78 5.71
CA GLU A 73 -0.17 -23.82 4.61
C GLU A 73 -1.35 -22.85 4.56
N ALA A 74 -1.13 -21.67 3.98
CA ALA A 74 -2.18 -20.68 3.74
C ALA A 74 -2.87 -20.99 2.42
N VAL A 75 -4.08 -21.54 2.47
CA VAL A 75 -4.91 -21.80 1.29
C VAL A 75 -6.11 -20.87 1.31
N ILE A 76 -6.13 -19.95 0.33
CA ILE A 76 -7.18 -18.95 0.15
C ILE A 76 -7.85 -19.19 -1.20
N GLU A 77 -9.13 -19.57 -1.19
CA GLU A 77 -9.85 -19.86 -2.44
C GLU A 77 -10.98 -18.86 -2.64
N PRO A 78 -11.00 -18.11 -3.76
CA PRO A 78 -12.10 -17.21 -4.05
C PRO A 78 -13.39 -18.01 -4.35
N SER A 79 -14.50 -17.57 -3.78
CA SER A 79 -15.84 -18.10 -4.10
C SER A 79 -16.15 -17.97 -5.58
N LEU A 80 -16.76 -19.02 -6.15
CA LEU A 80 -17.26 -19.02 -7.54
C LEU A 80 -18.41 -18.03 -7.76
N ASN A 81 -19.07 -17.59 -6.68
CA ASN A 81 -20.16 -16.61 -6.73
C ASN A 81 -19.67 -15.15 -6.78
N ASN A 82 -18.36 -14.92 -6.69
CA ASN A 82 -17.81 -13.57 -6.78
C ASN A 82 -18.04 -12.99 -8.19
N LEU A 83 -18.70 -11.83 -8.24
CA LEU A 83 -19.02 -11.15 -9.51
C LEU A 83 -17.80 -10.48 -10.17
N SER A 84 -16.72 -10.30 -9.42
CA SER A 84 -15.46 -9.72 -9.89
C SER A 84 -14.26 -10.36 -9.20
N LYS A 85 -13.05 -10.10 -9.69
CA LYS A 85 -11.80 -10.57 -9.10
C LYS A 85 -10.97 -9.38 -8.62
N ASN A 86 -10.27 -9.54 -7.51
CA ASN A 86 -9.31 -8.56 -7.02
C ASN A 86 -8.00 -9.24 -6.59
N LYS A 87 -7.00 -9.17 -7.48
CA LYS A 87 -5.67 -9.76 -7.26
C LYS A 87 -4.96 -9.14 -6.04
N PHE A 88 -5.11 -7.83 -5.82
CA PHE A 88 -4.48 -7.12 -4.71
C PHE A 88 -5.01 -7.63 -3.36
N VAL A 89 -6.34 -7.73 -3.22
CA VAL A 89 -6.98 -8.23 -2.00
C VAL A 89 -6.61 -9.70 -1.74
N HIS A 90 -6.71 -10.55 -2.76
CA HIS A 90 -6.38 -11.96 -2.62
C HIS A 90 -4.93 -12.16 -2.13
N LEU A 91 -3.95 -11.55 -2.81
CA LEU A 91 -2.54 -11.68 -2.42
C LEU A 91 -2.27 -11.09 -1.03
N ALA A 92 -2.91 -9.98 -0.66
CA ALA A 92 -2.76 -9.41 0.68
C ALA A 92 -3.20 -10.39 1.76
N ILE A 93 -4.36 -11.05 1.59
CA ILE A 93 -4.86 -12.05 2.51
C ILE A 93 -3.91 -13.25 2.58
N GLU A 94 -3.60 -13.83 1.43
CA GLU A 94 -2.80 -15.05 1.31
C GLU A 94 -1.42 -14.87 1.94
N LYS A 95 -0.69 -13.81 1.60
CA LYS A 95 0.67 -13.60 2.10
C LYS A 95 0.70 -13.15 3.54
N THR A 96 -0.32 -12.43 4.02
CA THR A 96 -0.42 -12.07 5.45
C THR A 96 -0.71 -13.30 6.31
N ILE A 97 -1.60 -14.19 5.87
CA ILE A 97 -1.88 -15.45 6.57
C ILE A 97 -0.66 -16.36 6.54
N LYS A 98 0.03 -16.48 5.40
CA LYS A 98 1.28 -17.25 5.30
C LYS A 98 2.33 -16.75 6.29
N LEU A 99 2.58 -15.44 6.34
CA LEU A 99 3.51 -14.86 7.33
C LEU A 99 3.03 -15.09 8.77
N GLY A 100 1.71 -15.00 9.01
CA GLY A 100 1.11 -15.30 10.30
C GLY A 100 1.36 -16.74 10.74
N ILE A 101 1.27 -17.71 9.84
CA ILE A 101 1.56 -19.13 10.12
C ILE A 101 3.02 -19.28 10.52
N GLU A 102 3.95 -18.64 9.81
CA GLU A 102 5.39 -18.71 10.11
C GLU A 102 5.74 -18.10 11.49
N LEU A 103 5.03 -17.07 11.93
CA LEU A 103 5.31 -16.36 13.18
C LEU A 103 4.51 -16.86 14.40
N ARG A 104 3.26 -17.32 14.19
CA ARG A 104 2.32 -17.69 15.27
C ARG A 104 1.94 -19.16 15.27
N GLY A 105 2.24 -19.88 14.20
CA GLY A 105 1.85 -21.27 13.98
C GLY A 105 0.46 -21.41 13.34
N ALA A 106 0.31 -22.47 12.55
CA ALA A 106 -0.90 -22.83 11.81
C ALA A 106 -2.16 -22.85 12.70
N SER A 107 -2.09 -23.52 13.86
CA SER A 107 -3.21 -23.65 14.79
C SER A 107 -3.76 -22.30 15.27
N ALA A 108 -2.86 -21.38 15.66
CA ALA A 108 -3.26 -20.05 16.15
C ALA A 108 -3.94 -19.22 15.07
N ILE A 109 -3.44 -19.28 13.83
CA ILE A 109 -4.04 -18.56 12.70
C ILE A 109 -5.37 -19.19 12.28
N GLN A 110 -5.45 -20.52 12.23
CA GLN A 110 -6.69 -21.24 11.94
C GLN A 110 -7.78 -20.93 12.96
N GLU A 111 -7.44 -20.85 14.25
CA GLU A 111 -8.36 -20.40 15.30
C GLU A 111 -8.83 -18.96 15.06
N ALA A 112 -7.90 -18.04 14.76
CA ALA A 112 -8.20 -16.62 14.54
C ALA A 112 -9.18 -16.38 13.37
N VAL A 113 -9.12 -17.20 12.33
CA VAL A 113 -10.02 -17.11 11.16
C VAL A 113 -11.24 -18.03 11.23
N SER A 114 -11.32 -18.92 12.23
CA SER A 114 -12.33 -19.98 12.32
C SER A 114 -13.77 -19.47 12.30
N ARG A 115 -14.00 -18.32 12.94
CA ARG A 115 -15.32 -17.66 13.02
C ARG A 115 -15.66 -16.82 11.79
N GLY A 116 -14.76 -16.75 10.81
CA GLY A 116 -14.85 -15.87 9.67
C GLY A 116 -14.57 -14.40 10.02
N LEU A 117 -14.16 -13.63 9.01
CA LEU A 117 -13.89 -12.20 9.13
C LEU A 117 -14.69 -11.42 8.07
N ASP A 118 -15.30 -10.31 8.49
CA ASP A 118 -15.86 -9.31 7.60
C ASP A 118 -14.91 -8.11 7.54
N ILE A 119 -14.50 -7.76 6.32
CA ILE A 119 -13.46 -6.79 6.03
C ILE A 119 -14.05 -5.73 5.10
N ALA A 120 -14.13 -4.49 5.56
CA ALA A 120 -14.51 -3.35 4.73
C ALA A 120 -13.28 -2.50 4.40
N ILE A 121 -13.10 -2.17 3.12
CA ILE A 121 -12.03 -1.31 2.62
C ILE A 121 -12.67 -0.08 1.98
N VAL A 122 -12.39 1.10 2.53
CA VAL A 122 -12.90 2.38 2.02
C VAL A 122 -11.77 3.41 1.96
N GLY A 123 -11.81 4.30 0.97
CA GLY A 123 -10.87 5.40 0.82
C GLY A 123 -11.60 6.74 0.77
N ASP A 124 -10.99 7.79 1.31
CA ASP A 124 -11.53 9.14 1.19
C ASP A 124 -11.82 9.49 -0.28
N ASN A 125 -12.82 10.34 -0.50
CA ASN A 125 -13.29 10.69 -1.84
C ASN A 125 -12.18 11.24 -2.74
N ASP A 126 -11.14 11.84 -2.16
CA ASP A 126 -9.99 12.43 -2.87
C ASP A 126 -9.17 11.42 -3.68
N PHE A 127 -9.29 10.11 -3.41
CA PHE A 127 -8.64 9.07 -4.23
C PHE A 127 -9.28 8.89 -5.61
N TYR A 128 -10.48 9.44 -5.82
CA TYR A 128 -11.28 9.26 -7.02
C TYR A 128 -11.77 10.60 -7.57
N SER A 129 -11.79 10.75 -8.90
CA SER A 129 -12.33 11.95 -9.55
C SER A 129 -13.79 12.14 -9.15
N GLN A 130 -14.12 13.31 -8.61
CA GLN A 130 -15.48 13.66 -8.18
C GLN A 130 -16.24 14.45 -9.27
N ARG A 131 -15.71 14.52 -10.49
CA ARG A 131 -16.31 15.31 -11.58
C ARG A 131 -17.71 14.84 -11.96
N ALA A 132 -17.90 13.52 -12.05
CA ALA A 132 -19.21 12.93 -12.34
C ALA A 132 -20.22 13.20 -11.21
N THR A 133 -19.80 13.00 -9.96
CA THR A 133 -20.61 13.28 -8.75
C THR A 133 -21.02 14.75 -8.67
N LEU A 134 -20.10 15.68 -8.92
CA LEU A 134 -20.41 17.11 -8.92
C LEU A 134 -21.39 17.48 -10.04
N ALA A 135 -21.21 16.90 -11.23
CA ALA A 135 -22.10 17.14 -12.36
C ALA A 135 -23.53 16.63 -12.09
N SER A 136 -23.69 15.43 -11.51
CA SER A 136 -25.00 14.88 -11.16
C SER A 136 -25.71 15.68 -10.06
N LEU A 137 -24.96 16.33 -9.17
CA LEU A 137 -25.49 17.23 -8.14
C LEU A 137 -25.70 18.68 -8.63
N GLY A 138 -25.36 19.00 -9.89
CA GLY A 138 -25.43 20.36 -10.41
C GLY A 138 -24.50 21.35 -9.69
N LEU A 139 -23.40 20.87 -9.10
CA LEU A 139 -22.47 21.67 -8.32
C LEU A 139 -21.23 22.10 -9.14
N PRO A 140 -20.74 23.34 -8.96
CA PRO A 140 -19.51 23.79 -9.62
C PRO A 140 -18.28 23.07 -9.07
N ARG A 141 -17.19 23.02 -9.85
CA ARG A 141 -15.92 22.35 -9.48
C ARG A 141 -15.08 23.20 -8.52
N THR A 142 -15.54 23.30 -7.26
CA THR A 142 -14.89 24.09 -6.21
C THR A 142 -14.68 23.25 -4.95
N LEU A 143 -13.78 23.68 -4.07
CA LEU A 143 -13.58 23.04 -2.77
C LEU A 143 -14.85 23.00 -1.93
N ASP A 144 -15.66 24.05 -1.97
CA ASP A 144 -16.90 24.11 -1.19
C ASP A 144 -17.97 23.15 -1.72
N SER A 145 -17.98 22.88 -3.03
CA SER A 145 -18.82 21.83 -3.60
C SER A 145 -18.33 20.44 -3.21
N LEU A 146 -17.02 20.20 -3.20
CA LEU A 146 -16.45 18.90 -2.80
C LEU A 146 -16.83 18.54 -1.35
N LYS A 147 -16.85 19.54 -0.43
CA LYS A 147 -17.29 19.35 0.96
C LYS A 147 -18.75 18.91 1.11
N LYS A 148 -19.59 19.11 0.07
CA LYS A 148 -21.00 18.70 0.09
C LYS A 148 -21.20 17.23 -0.28
N ILE A 149 -20.16 16.57 -0.82
CA ILE A 149 -20.23 15.15 -1.16
C ILE A 149 -20.02 14.34 0.12
N THR A 150 -20.94 13.42 0.40
CA THR A 150 -20.84 12.52 1.56
C THR A 150 -19.50 11.76 1.55
N PRO A 151 -18.78 11.66 2.68
CA PRO A 151 -17.57 10.85 2.76
C PRO A 151 -17.82 9.40 2.35
N PHE A 152 -16.85 8.78 1.68
CA PHE A 152 -16.90 7.40 1.18
C PHE A 152 -18.09 7.15 0.23
N VAL A 153 -18.45 8.14 -0.59
CA VAL A 153 -19.58 8.02 -1.51
C VAL A 153 -19.36 6.88 -2.49
N ASN A 154 -20.45 6.19 -2.85
CA ASN A 154 -20.42 5.23 -3.93
C ASN A 154 -20.18 5.95 -5.26
N THR A 155 -19.26 5.42 -6.05
CA THR A 155 -18.80 6.02 -7.32
C THR A 155 -19.75 5.75 -8.49
N GLY A 156 -20.71 4.83 -8.32
CA GLY A 156 -21.66 4.41 -9.35
C GLY A 156 -21.04 3.59 -10.48
N VAL A 157 -19.82 3.07 -10.28
CA VAL A 157 -19.07 2.30 -11.28
C VAL A 157 -18.33 1.13 -10.64
N ASN A 158 -17.85 0.20 -11.45
CA ASN A 158 -16.96 -0.87 -10.97
C ASN A 158 -15.57 -0.31 -10.60
N LEU A 159 -14.83 -1.04 -9.77
CA LEU A 159 -13.47 -0.68 -9.37
C LEU A 159 -12.49 -0.52 -10.54
N SER A 160 -12.70 -1.24 -11.65
CA SER A 160 -11.89 -1.13 -12.87
C SER A 160 -12.12 0.18 -13.61
N ASP A 161 -13.29 0.79 -13.44
CA ASP A 161 -13.79 1.88 -14.27
C ASP A 161 -13.64 3.23 -13.56
N VAL A 162 -13.32 3.22 -12.26
CA VAL A 162 -13.13 4.44 -11.48
C VAL A 162 -11.87 5.21 -11.92
N HIS A 163 -12.04 6.51 -12.13
CA HIS A 163 -10.96 7.43 -12.39
C HIS A 163 -10.19 7.75 -11.09
N LYS A 164 -8.94 7.28 -11.01
CA LYS A 164 -8.06 7.50 -9.87
C LYS A 164 -7.28 8.81 -10.02
N THR A 165 -7.11 9.55 -8.93
CA THR A 165 -6.44 10.86 -8.90
C THR A 165 -4.91 10.79 -8.82
N GLY A 166 -4.33 9.58 -8.72
CA GLY A 166 -2.88 9.39 -8.66
C GLY A 166 -2.25 9.47 -7.26
N LEU A 167 -3.07 9.54 -6.20
CA LEU A 167 -2.62 9.61 -4.80
C LEU A 167 -2.06 8.30 -4.23
N GLY A 168 -1.79 7.30 -5.07
CA GLY A 168 -1.28 6.00 -4.62
C GLY A 168 -2.33 5.12 -3.94
N SER A 169 -3.57 5.12 -4.44
CA SER A 169 -4.68 4.37 -3.84
C SER A 169 -4.40 2.88 -3.63
N SER A 170 -3.67 2.23 -4.55
CA SER A 170 -3.31 0.81 -4.43
C SER A 170 -2.31 0.54 -3.30
N ALA A 171 -1.33 1.44 -3.12
CA ALA A 171 -0.36 1.34 -2.03
C ALA A 171 -1.02 1.58 -0.67
N ALA A 172 -1.87 2.62 -0.57
CA ALA A 172 -2.63 2.89 0.65
C ALA A 172 -3.56 1.73 1.01
N LEU A 173 -4.28 1.16 0.03
CA LEU A 173 -5.15 -0.01 0.21
C LEU A 173 -4.39 -1.24 0.71
N ILE A 174 -3.30 -1.61 0.03
CA ILE A 174 -2.51 -2.79 0.43
C ILE A 174 -1.94 -2.60 1.84
N THR A 175 -1.43 -1.40 2.12
CA THR A 175 -0.82 -1.10 3.42
C THR A 175 -1.85 -1.16 4.54
N SER A 176 -3.04 -0.56 4.38
CA SER A 176 -4.08 -0.60 5.40
C SER A 176 -4.63 -2.01 5.60
N LEU A 177 -4.80 -2.79 4.52
CA LEU A 177 -5.29 -4.17 4.57
C LEU A 177 -4.30 -5.11 5.25
N VAL A 178 -3.04 -5.12 4.80
CA VAL A 178 -1.98 -5.96 5.39
C VAL A 178 -1.82 -5.63 6.88
N SER A 179 -1.74 -4.34 7.21
CA SER A 179 -1.57 -3.91 8.60
C SER A 179 -2.76 -4.29 9.49
N ALA A 180 -3.99 -4.13 9.00
CA ALA A 180 -5.19 -4.52 9.74
C ALA A 180 -5.24 -6.04 9.97
N LEU A 181 -4.86 -6.85 8.98
CA LEU A 181 -4.79 -8.30 9.12
C LEU A 181 -3.68 -8.74 10.08
N LEU A 182 -2.49 -8.14 10.02
CA LEU A 182 -1.40 -8.42 10.97
C LEU A 182 -1.83 -8.17 12.43
N VAL A 183 -2.59 -7.10 12.67
CA VAL A 183 -3.14 -6.80 14.00
C VAL A 183 -4.28 -7.74 14.38
N GLN A 184 -5.26 -7.94 13.48
CA GLN A 184 -6.43 -8.79 13.75
C GLN A 184 -6.03 -10.24 14.04
N LEU A 185 -5.06 -10.78 13.29
CA LEU A 185 -4.52 -12.12 13.48
C LEU A 185 -3.51 -12.21 14.64
N SER A 186 -3.32 -11.12 15.39
CA SER A 186 -2.37 -11.00 16.49
C SER A 186 -0.92 -11.28 16.09
N VAL A 187 -0.55 -11.14 14.82
CA VAL A 187 0.83 -11.26 14.34
C VAL A 187 1.66 -10.10 14.87
N LEU A 188 1.07 -8.91 14.91
CA LEU A 188 1.66 -7.71 15.47
C LEU A 188 0.74 -7.07 16.52
N PRO A 189 1.28 -6.59 17.66
CA PRO A 189 0.53 -5.70 18.53
C PRO A 189 0.25 -4.37 17.83
N ALA A 190 -0.97 -3.83 17.99
CA ALA A 190 -1.36 -2.55 17.40
C ALA A 190 -0.42 -1.39 17.79
N SER A 191 0.16 -1.43 19.00
CA SER A 191 1.12 -0.44 19.49
C SER A 191 2.37 -0.35 18.62
N THR A 192 2.78 -1.42 17.95
CA THR A 192 3.97 -1.42 17.07
C THR A 192 3.76 -0.65 15.78
N LEU A 193 2.50 -0.33 15.43
CA LEU A 193 2.13 0.46 14.26
C LEU A 193 1.81 1.93 14.62
N SER A 194 1.82 2.28 15.91
CA SER A 194 1.50 3.63 16.37
C SER A 194 2.56 4.64 15.94
N GLU A 195 2.14 5.83 15.52
CA GLU A 195 3.03 6.94 15.20
C GLU A 195 3.88 7.38 16.39
N ALA A 196 3.37 7.24 17.62
CA ALA A 196 4.08 7.61 18.84
C ALA A 196 5.34 6.76 19.08
N ASN A 197 5.42 5.57 18.47
CA ASN A 197 6.53 4.62 18.64
C ASN A 197 7.48 4.62 17.44
N PHE A 198 7.45 5.66 16.61
CA PHE A 198 8.32 5.80 15.45
C PHE A 198 9.32 6.92 15.68
N GLU A 199 10.53 6.54 16.07
CA GLU A 199 11.70 7.40 16.08
C GLU A 199 12.59 7.01 14.90
N VAL A 200 13.18 7.99 14.25
CA VAL A 200 14.18 7.75 13.20
C VAL A 200 15.53 7.80 13.89
N ASP A 201 16.33 6.73 13.79
CA ASP A 201 17.70 6.77 14.29
C ASP A 201 18.56 7.75 13.48
N GLY A 202 19.75 8.08 14.00
CA GLY A 202 20.69 8.98 13.32
C GLY A 202 21.18 8.50 11.94
N ALA A 203 20.79 7.29 11.51
CA ALA A 203 21.11 6.70 10.21
C ALA A 203 19.89 6.61 9.27
N GLY A 204 18.76 7.26 9.60
CA GLY A 204 17.57 7.28 8.74
C GLY A 204 16.77 5.98 8.76
N LYS A 205 16.97 5.11 9.77
CA LYS A 205 16.16 3.91 9.96
C LYS A 205 15.11 4.18 11.04
N GLY A 206 13.84 4.15 10.65
CA GLY A 206 12.72 4.17 11.59
C GLY A 206 12.76 2.96 12.53
N ASN A 207 12.70 3.17 13.84
CA ASN A 207 13.01 2.20 14.89
C ASN A 207 11.85 1.27 15.31
N GLY A 208 10.88 1.01 14.43
CA GLY A 208 9.76 0.12 14.72
C GLY A 208 9.83 -1.20 13.95
N GLU A 209 10.32 -2.29 14.55
CA GLU A 209 10.39 -3.60 13.88
C GLU A 209 9.04 -4.07 13.34
N GLY A 210 7.96 -3.94 14.13
CA GLY A 210 6.61 -4.30 13.68
C GLY A 210 6.15 -3.47 12.47
N ARG A 211 6.38 -2.14 12.50
CA ARG A 211 6.06 -1.24 11.39
C ARG A 211 6.88 -1.56 10.13
N ARG A 212 8.17 -1.90 10.29
CA ARG A 212 9.05 -2.32 9.19
C ARG A 212 8.64 -3.67 8.61
N LEU A 213 8.19 -4.62 9.43
CA LEU A 213 7.66 -5.89 8.96
C LEU A 213 6.38 -5.67 8.13
N ALA A 214 5.46 -4.83 8.65
CA ALA A 214 4.25 -4.44 7.93
C ALA A 214 4.58 -3.75 6.59
N HIS A 215 5.57 -2.85 6.57
CA HIS A 215 6.08 -2.24 5.35
C HIS A 215 6.61 -3.29 4.37
N ASN A 216 7.53 -4.14 4.79
CA ASN A 216 8.19 -5.10 3.90
C ASN A 216 7.17 -6.08 3.30
N LEU A 217 6.19 -6.54 4.10
CA LEU A 217 5.10 -7.37 3.61
C LEU A 217 4.18 -6.61 2.63
N ALA A 218 3.74 -5.40 2.96
CA ALA A 218 2.91 -4.59 2.08
C ALA A 218 3.63 -4.28 0.76
N GLN A 219 4.92 -3.98 0.81
CA GLN A 219 5.77 -3.72 -0.35
C GLN A 219 5.88 -4.96 -1.24
N TYR A 220 6.14 -6.12 -0.64
CA TYR A 220 6.18 -7.39 -1.36
C TYR A 220 4.84 -7.69 -2.04
N VAL A 221 3.72 -7.63 -1.31
CA VAL A 221 2.38 -7.88 -1.85
C VAL A 221 2.06 -6.92 -3.00
N HIS A 222 2.39 -5.64 -2.85
CA HIS A 222 2.17 -4.64 -3.90
C HIS A 222 2.99 -4.93 -5.15
N CYS A 223 4.28 -5.26 -5.01
CA CYS A 223 5.14 -5.69 -6.12
C CYS A 223 4.57 -6.95 -6.82
N LEU A 224 4.18 -7.95 -6.04
CA LEU A 224 3.63 -9.22 -6.56
C LEU A 224 2.31 -9.01 -7.31
N ALA A 225 1.44 -8.15 -6.79
CA ALA A 225 0.19 -7.78 -7.44
C ALA A 225 0.45 -7.04 -8.76
N GLN A 226 1.42 -6.12 -8.79
CA GLN A 226 1.83 -5.38 -9.99
C GLN A 226 2.62 -6.24 -11.00
N GLY A 227 3.20 -7.37 -10.57
CA GLY A 227 4.05 -8.21 -11.41
C GLY A 227 5.44 -7.60 -11.68
N LYS A 228 5.87 -6.62 -10.87
CA LYS A 228 7.19 -5.99 -10.98
C LYS A 228 7.60 -5.33 -9.66
N VAL A 229 8.90 -5.13 -9.48
CA VAL A 229 9.42 -4.33 -8.36
C VAL A 229 9.44 -2.86 -8.75
N GLY A 230 8.55 -2.07 -8.14
CA GLY A 230 8.50 -0.61 -8.29
C GLY A 230 9.56 0.11 -7.48
N SER A 231 9.47 1.45 -7.43
CA SER A 231 10.34 2.26 -6.56
C SER A 231 10.08 2.02 -5.08
N GLY A 232 8.83 1.76 -4.69
CA GLY A 232 8.39 1.50 -3.31
C GLY A 232 8.07 2.73 -2.46
N PHE A 233 8.26 3.95 -3.00
CA PHE A 233 7.99 5.18 -2.25
C PHE A 233 6.51 5.36 -1.88
N ASP A 234 5.60 4.78 -2.65
CA ASP A 234 4.17 4.89 -2.42
C ASP A 234 3.72 4.04 -1.23
N VAL A 235 4.20 2.79 -1.14
CA VAL A 235 4.01 1.95 0.05
C VAL A 235 4.76 2.52 1.24
N SER A 236 5.99 2.97 1.06
CA SER A 236 6.77 3.64 2.11
C SER A 236 6.01 4.82 2.71
N ALA A 237 5.39 5.69 1.89
CA ALA A 237 4.61 6.83 2.38
C ALA A 237 3.32 6.40 3.08
N ALA A 238 2.66 5.34 2.58
CA ALA A 238 1.49 4.76 3.22
C ALA A 238 1.79 4.14 4.60
N VAL A 239 3.05 3.79 4.87
CA VAL A 239 3.49 3.26 6.17
C VAL A 239 4.08 4.34 7.05
N PHE A 240 5.03 5.14 6.56
CA PHE A 240 5.87 6.02 7.37
C PHE A 240 5.48 7.49 7.32
N GLY A 241 4.52 7.88 6.47
CA GLY A 241 4.10 9.27 6.33
C GLY A 241 5.04 10.07 5.43
N SER A 242 5.26 11.35 5.74
CA SER A 242 6.10 12.25 4.95
C SER A 242 7.59 12.06 5.27
N HIS A 243 8.42 11.89 4.25
CA HIS A 243 9.84 11.55 4.42
C HIS A 243 10.66 11.82 3.13
N LEU A 244 11.98 11.86 3.27
CA LEU A 244 12.88 11.61 2.14
C LEU A 244 13.05 10.09 2.00
N TYR A 245 12.83 9.60 0.79
CA TYR A 245 12.84 8.18 0.48
C TYR A 245 13.98 7.81 -0.44
N THR A 246 14.77 6.82 -0.07
CA THR A 246 15.70 6.12 -0.97
C THR A 246 15.23 4.68 -1.11
N ARG A 247 15.07 4.22 -2.35
CA ARG A 247 14.59 2.87 -2.65
C ARG A 247 15.55 1.78 -2.19
N PHE A 248 14.99 0.61 -1.91
CA PHE A 248 15.77 -0.61 -1.70
C PHE A 248 16.30 -1.19 -3.03
N ASP A 249 17.31 -2.06 -2.92
CA ASP A 249 17.76 -2.89 -4.03
C ASP A 249 16.73 -4.01 -4.31
N PRO A 250 16.15 -4.10 -5.53
CA PRO A 250 15.16 -5.12 -5.88
C PRO A 250 15.57 -6.55 -5.60
N VAL A 251 16.87 -6.84 -5.55
CA VAL A 251 17.40 -8.18 -5.30
C VAL A 251 16.86 -8.79 -4.00
N VAL A 252 16.52 -7.96 -3.00
CA VAL A 252 15.95 -8.45 -1.73
C VAL A 252 14.63 -9.22 -1.93
N LEU A 253 13.83 -8.85 -2.93
CA LEU A 253 12.55 -9.48 -3.21
C LEU A 253 12.62 -10.60 -4.24
N GLN A 254 13.73 -10.74 -4.96
CA GLN A 254 13.87 -11.71 -6.05
C GLN A 254 13.44 -13.14 -5.65
N PRO A 255 13.84 -13.69 -4.47
CA PRO A 255 13.47 -15.06 -4.13
C PRO A 255 11.96 -15.29 -4.01
N LEU A 256 11.20 -14.24 -3.66
CA LEU A 256 9.74 -14.30 -3.49
C LEU A 256 8.95 -13.92 -4.75
N MET A 257 9.62 -13.34 -5.74
CA MET A 257 9.02 -12.85 -6.99
C MET A 257 9.22 -13.81 -8.16
N ASP A 258 10.21 -14.71 -8.09
CA ASP A 258 10.50 -15.69 -9.12
C ASP A 258 9.55 -16.91 -9.00
N ASP A 259 8.71 -17.14 -10.02
CA ASP A 259 7.66 -18.18 -10.01
C ASP A 259 8.18 -19.60 -9.74
N ALA A 260 9.44 -19.87 -10.09
CA ALA A 260 10.09 -21.16 -9.87
C ALA A 260 10.42 -21.44 -8.39
N THR A 261 10.68 -20.40 -7.59
CA THR A 261 11.10 -20.51 -6.18
C THR A 261 10.00 -20.09 -5.21
N ALA A 262 9.09 -19.19 -5.64
CA ALA A 262 8.16 -18.49 -4.76
C ALA A 262 7.14 -19.37 -4.02
N LYS A 263 6.70 -20.51 -4.60
CA LYS A 263 5.61 -21.32 -4.02
C LYS A 263 5.96 -21.89 -2.65
N ASN A 264 7.21 -22.33 -2.46
CA ASN A 264 7.65 -23.03 -1.24
C ASN A 264 8.57 -22.20 -0.34
N GLN A 265 8.84 -20.95 -0.70
CA GLN A 265 9.77 -20.13 0.06
C GLN A 265 9.12 -19.53 1.31
N ALA A 266 9.80 -19.64 2.45
CA ALA A 266 9.41 -18.96 3.67
C ALA A 266 9.51 -17.43 3.47
N LEU A 267 8.50 -16.69 3.95
CA LEU A 267 8.44 -15.24 3.82
C LEU A 267 9.34 -14.54 4.85
N LEU A 268 9.36 -15.04 6.09
CA LEU A 268 9.98 -14.38 7.23
C LEU A 268 11.48 -14.08 7.04
N PRO A 269 12.34 -15.00 6.52
CA PRO A 269 13.76 -14.68 6.31
C PRO A 269 13.98 -13.52 5.35
N VAL A 270 13.10 -13.37 4.35
CA VAL A 270 13.19 -12.30 3.35
C VAL A 270 12.58 -11.01 3.87
N LEU A 271 11.41 -11.07 4.52
CA LEU A 271 10.65 -9.90 4.96
C LEU A 271 11.08 -9.36 6.32
N SER A 272 11.87 -10.12 7.08
CA SER A 272 12.31 -9.73 8.42
C SER A 272 12.93 -8.33 8.43
N PRO A 273 12.56 -7.46 9.39
CA PRO A 273 13.22 -6.18 9.60
C PRO A 273 14.73 -6.32 9.80
N SER A 274 15.21 -7.44 10.34
CA SER A 274 16.63 -7.70 10.57
C SER A 274 17.38 -8.12 9.30
N ASN A 275 16.69 -8.37 8.16
CA ASN A 275 17.35 -8.67 6.89
C ASN A 275 18.04 -7.40 6.35
N PRO A 276 19.39 -7.37 6.26
CA PRO A 276 20.13 -6.17 5.86
C PRO A 276 19.96 -5.82 4.38
N SER A 277 19.45 -6.73 3.56
CA SER A 277 19.18 -6.50 2.14
C SER A 277 18.03 -5.50 1.92
N TRP A 278 17.17 -5.30 2.92
CA TRP A 278 16.24 -4.16 2.95
C TRP A 278 17.00 -2.88 3.30
N ASN A 279 17.71 -2.35 2.30
CA ASN A 279 18.59 -1.19 2.40
C ASN A 279 17.93 0.14 1.99
N TYR A 280 16.59 0.24 2.02
CA TYR A 280 15.91 1.53 1.85
C TYR A 280 16.26 2.49 2.99
N SER A 281 16.13 3.80 2.73
CA SER A 281 16.26 4.86 3.73
C SER A 281 14.96 5.67 3.83
N VAL A 282 14.58 6.03 5.06
CA VAL A 282 13.42 6.87 5.38
C VAL A 282 13.87 7.95 6.35
N GLU A 283 14.16 9.14 5.83
CA GLU A 283 14.61 10.27 6.64
C GLU A 283 13.47 11.24 6.89
N LEU A 284 13.42 11.81 8.11
CA LEU A 284 12.35 12.71 8.49
C LEU A 284 12.34 13.95 7.58
N PHE A 285 11.20 14.19 6.92
CA PHE A 285 10.97 15.39 6.14
C PHE A 285 9.69 16.07 6.60
N LYS A 286 9.77 17.38 6.81
CA LYS A 286 8.60 18.21 7.09
C LYS A 286 8.59 19.40 6.15
N LEU A 287 7.40 19.76 5.68
CA LEU A 287 7.21 21.02 4.99
C LEU A 287 7.52 22.19 5.93
N PRO A 288 7.98 23.33 5.42
CA PRO A 288 8.13 24.53 6.22
C PRO A 288 6.83 24.87 6.95
N PRO A 289 6.89 25.44 8.17
CA PRO A 289 5.71 25.88 8.90
C PRO A 289 4.79 26.75 8.02
N LEU A 290 3.47 26.62 8.23
CA LEU A 290 2.45 27.37 7.50
C LEU A 290 2.36 27.07 5.99
N THR A 291 2.99 26.00 5.51
CA THR A 291 2.84 25.53 4.12
C THR A 291 1.65 24.59 3.98
N ARG A 292 0.76 24.85 3.02
CA ARG A 292 -0.32 23.95 2.62
C ARG A 292 -0.17 23.58 1.15
N ILE A 293 -0.18 22.29 0.87
CA ILE A 293 -0.21 21.78 -0.51
C ILE A 293 -1.67 21.53 -0.90
N MET A 294 -2.04 21.98 -2.09
CA MET A 294 -3.35 21.74 -2.68
C MET A 294 -3.18 20.88 -3.92
N LEU A 295 -3.97 19.81 -3.99
CA LEU A 295 -4.01 18.91 -5.14
C LEU A 295 -5.19 19.27 -6.03
N ALA A 296 -4.92 19.40 -7.32
CA ALA A 296 -5.94 19.65 -8.33
C ALA A 296 -6.13 18.39 -9.18
N ASP A 297 -7.36 17.90 -9.23
CA ASP A 297 -7.73 16.74 -10.05
C ASP A 297 -7.85 17.11 -11.54
N VAL A 298 -7.08 16.41 -12.37
CA VAL A 298 -7.08 16.54 -13.84
C VAL A 298 -7.91 15.46 -14.54
N ASP A 299 -8.84 14.80 -13.84
CA ASP A 299 -9.78 13.76 -14.28
C ASP A 299 -9.18 12.37 -14.47
N ALA A 300 -7.95 12.28 -14.95
CA ALA A 300 -7.25 11.01 -15.12
C ALA A 300 -5.75 11.19 -14.89
N GLY A 301 -5.17 10.30 -14.08
CA GLY A 301 -3.72 10.19 -13.96
C GLY A 301 -3.07 9.67 -15.24
N SER A 302 -1.74 9.75 -15.31
CA SER A 302 -0.96 9.15 -16.39
C SER A 302 -0.75 7.64 -16.16
N ASP A 303 -0.60 6.88 -17.26
CA ASP A 303 -0.14 5.49 -17.21
C ASP A 303 1.33 5.46 -16.74
N THR A 304 1.49 5.38 -15.42
CA THR A 304 2.80 5.44 -14.75
C THR A 304 3.72 4.29 -15.20
N PRO A 305 3.26 3.02 -15.29
CA PRO A 305 4.06 1.94 -15.88
C PRO A 305 4.62 2.26 -17.27
N LEU A 306 3.79 2.80 -18.16
CA LEU A 306 4.20 3.13 -19.53
C LEU A 306 5.26 4.24 -19.57
N LEU A 307 5.07 5.30 -18.78
CA LEU A 307 6.03 6.40 -18.74
C LEU A 307 7.37 6.00 -18.11
N VAL A 308 7.34 5.22 -17.02
CA VAL A 308 8.56 4.66 -16.41
C VAL A 308 9.30 3.78 -17.41
N GLY A 309 8.58 2.92 -18.15
CA GLY A 309 9.18 2.07 -19.18
C GLY A 309 9.88 2.87 -20.27
N LYS A 310 9.28 3.98 -20.72
CA LYS A 310 9.89 4.89 -21.70
C LYS A 310 11.17 5.54 -21.18
N VAL A 311 11.17 6.01 -19.93
CA VAL A 311 12.37 6.64 -19.31
C VAL A 311 13.51 5.63 -19.15
N LEU A 312 13.21 4.41 -18.68
CA LEU A 312 14.22 3.36 -18.52
C LEU A 312 14.78 2.92 -19.88
N LYS A 313 13.91 2.81 -20.90
CA LYS A 313 14.35 2.52 -22.28
C LYS A 313 15.27 3.61 -22.80
N TRP A 314 14.87 4.88 -22.69
CA TRP A 314 15.70 6.02 -23.09
C TRP A 314 17.06 6.03 -22.37
N ARG A 315 17.08 5.76 -21.06
CA ARG A 315 18.31 5.66 -20.27
C ARG A 315 19.25 4.57 -20.79
N LYS A 316 18.71 3.41 -21.15
CA LYS A 316 19.49 2.30 -21.72
C LYS A 316 20.08 2.65 -23.09
N GLU A 317 19.32 3.40 -23.90
CA GLU A 317 19.71 3.79 -25.25
C GLU A 317 20.70 4.97 -25.27
N ASN A 318 20.70 5.81 -24.23
CA ASN A 318 21.52 7.03 -24.14
C ASN A 318 22.41 7.00 -22.88
N SER A 319 23.33 6.05 -22.79
CA SER A 319 24.09 5.76 -21.56
C SER A 319 24.92 6.92 -20.99
N VAL A 320 25.24 7.95 -21.79
CA VAL A 320 25.96 9.15 -21.32
C VAL A 320 25.01 10.20 -20.76
N GLU A 321 23.91 10.52 -21.45
CA GLU A 321 22.92 11.53 -21.03
C GLU A 321 21.91 10.98 -20.01
N GLY A 322 21.64 9.68 -20.08
CA GLY A 322 20.74 8.96 -19.18
C GLY A 322 21.40 8.45 -17.91
N ASP A 323 22.73 8.58 -17.79
CA ASP A 323 23.38 8.49 -16.50
C ASP A 323 23.04 9.77 -15.74
N PHE A 324 22.14 9.68 -14.76
CA PHE A 324 21.63 10.80 -13.96
C PHE A 324 22.71 11.50 -13.12
N ARG A 325 24.00 11.31 -13.43
CA ARG A 325 25.12 11.99 -12.81
C ARG A 325 24.74 13.45 -12.64
N PRO A 326 24.76 13.99 -11.43
CA PRO A 326 24.49 15.40 -11.24
C PRO A 326 25.49 16.16 -12.12
N PRO A 327 25.06 16.94 -13.13
CA PRO A 327 25.92 17.98 -13.62
C PRO A 327 26.09 18.91 -12.42
N PHE A 328 27.32 19.13 -12.00
CA PHE A 328 27.68 19.94 -10.83
C PHE A 328 27.46 19.24 -9.48
N ALA A 329 28.54 18.64 -8.98
CA ALA A 329 28.90 18.88 -7.58
C ALA A 329 28.71 20.37 -7.30
N MET A 330 27.94 20.72 -6.27
CA MET A 330 27.82 22.09 -5.77
C MET A 330 29.21 22.63 -5.44
N LYS A 331 29.87 23.24 -6.43
CA LYS A 331 30.82 24.33 -6.23
C LYS A 331 30.01 25.61 -6.23
N TYR A 332 29.30 25.85 -5.13
CA TYR A 332 28.89 27.19 -4.74
C TYR A 332 29.45 27.42 -3.34
N PHE A 333 30.62 28.07 -3.28
CA PHE A 333 30.77 29.47 -2.85
C PHE A 333 30.46 29.61 -1.34
N PHE A 334 31.52 29.50 -0.54
CA PHE A 334 31.62 30.27 0.70
C PHE A 334 31.96 31.73 0.33
#